data_AF-U9U1M8-F1
#
_entry.id   AF-U9U1M8-F1
#
_cell.length_a   1.000
_cell.length_b   1.000
_cell.length_c   1.000
_cell.angle_alpha   90.00
_cell.angle_beta   90.00
_cell.angle_gamma   90.00
#
_symmetry.space_group_name_H-M   'P 1'
#
loop_
_entity.id
_entity.type
_entity.pdbx_description
1 polymer ?
#
loop_
_entity_poly.entity_id
_entity_poly.type
_entity_poly.pdbx_seq_one_letter_code
_entity_poly.pdbx_strand_id
1 'polypeptide(L)'
;MLAISGQRMAALEGGSNAISTSSDFEAICKVAHDVKIPVTVDNTSLINLILYIGRYFINPIEHGADIVYNRLWNNNRGIMIDGGKSPWNNGGFTIFTNPSSDYHGLIYWDIFGYNAFTTKARSEIMRNVGPCQNPFGSFLLIQGFEALSLRVHTVYTQAENVLELEKWFESRDDVL
;
A
#
# COMPACT_ATOMS: atom_id res chain seq x y z
N MET A 1 -10.11 2.43 8.61
CA MET A 1 -9.29 2.63 9.82
C MET A 1 -8.92 1.26 10.38
N LEU A 2 -7.71 0.76 10.11
CA LEU A 2 -7.15 -0.40 10.82
C LEU A 2 -6.67 0.08 12.18
N ALA A 3 -7.51 -0.08 13.21
CA ALA A 3 -7.18 0.30 14.58
C ALA A 3 -6.80 -0.96 15.36
N ILE A 4 -5.51 -1.13 15.65
CA ILE A 4 -5.03 -2.11 16.63
C ILE A 4 -4.89 -1.34 17.95
N SER A 5 -5.71 -1.67 18.94
CA SER A 5 -5.59 -1.25 20.35
C SER A 5 -5.16 0.21 20.60
N GLY A 6 -6.01 1.19 20.25
CA GLY A 6 -5.77 2.61 20.59
C GLY A 6 -4.67 3.31 19.79
N GLN A 7 -3.91 2.58 18.96
CA GLN A 7 -2.92 3.11 18.04
C GLN A 7 -3.61 3.43 16.71
N ARG A 8 -3.32 4.60 16.15
CA ARG A 8 -4.01 5.13 14.97
C ARG A 8 -3.03 5.25 13.81
N MET A 9 -3.41 4.69 12.67
CA MET A 9 -2.79 4.95 11.38
C MET A 9 -3.82 5.61 10.48
N ALA A 10 -3.40 6.59 9.69
CA ALA A 10 -4.23 7.13 8.62
C ALA A 10 -4.23 6.14 7.46
N ALA A 11 -5.41 5.78 6.93
CA ALA A 11 -5.53 4.85 5.81
C ALA A 11 -6.12 5.57 4.61
N LEU A 12 -5.45 5.47 3.47
CA LEU A 12 -5.85 6.09 2.20
C LEU A 12 -6.03 5.03 1.13
N GLU A 13 -6.94 5.24 0.19
CA GLU A 13 -7.03 4.46 -1.03
C GLU A 13 -6.35 5.25 -2.16
N GLY A 14 -5.49 4.59 -2.95
CA GLY A 14 -4.79 5.23 -4.07
C GLY A 14 -5.73 5.70 -5.19
N GLY A 15 -6.96 5.20 -5.23
CA GLY A 15 -8.03 5.67 -6.09
C GLY A 15 -9.35 5.03 -5.67
N SER A 16 -10.39 5.84 -5.54
CA SER A 16 -11.73 5.32 -5.23
C SER A 16 -12.31 4.63 -6.46
N ASN A 17 -12.98 3.49 -6.26
CA ASN A 17 -13.77 2.90 -7.33
C ASN A 17 -15.01 3.79 -7.56
N ALA A 18 -15.09 4.35 -8.76
CA ALA A 18 -16.22 5.08 -9.36
C ALA A 18 -16.43 6.57 -9.01
N ILE A 19 -15.64 7.22 -8.13
CA ILE A 19 -15.71 8.69 -7.95
C ILE A 19 -14.29 9.25 -7.84
N SER A 20 -13.78 9.82 -8.93
CA SER A 20 -12.43 10.36 -9.08
C SER A 20 -12.20 11.66 -8.31
N THR A 21 -12.18 11.60 -6.98
CA THR A 21 -11.57 12.67 -6.17
C THR A 21 -10.10 12.34 -5.95
N SER A 22 -9.22 12.89 -6.79
CA SER A 22 -7.78 12.94 -6.54
C SER A 22 -7.54 13.85 -5.34
N SER A 23 -7.55 13.26 -4.14
CA SER A 23 -7.24 13.98 -2.91
C SER A 23 -5.76 14.39 -2.95
N ASP A 24 -5.41 15.57 -2.42
CA ASP A 24 -4.01 15.99 -2.33
C ASP A 24 -3.26 15.08 -1.34
N PHE A 25 -2.68 14.01 -1.90
CA PHE A 25 -2.09 12.91 -1.16
C PHE A 25 -0.90 13.37 -0.32
N GLU A 26 -0.07 14.26 -0.87
CA GLU A 26 1.10 14.82 -0.15
C GLU A 26 0.65 15.72 1.00
N ALA A 27 -0.37 16.56 0.80
CA ALA A 27 -0.92 17.38 1.87
C ALA A 27 -1.50 16.52 3.01
N ILE A 28 -2.19 15.43 2.68
CA ILE A 28 -2.73 14.50 3.68
C ILE A 28 -1.58 13.83 4.46
N CYS A 29 -0.56 13.34 3.76
CA CYS A 29 0.62 12.74 4.40
C CYS A 29 1.30 13.72 5.35
N LYS A 30 1.48 14.97 4.90
CA LYS A 30 2.06 16.05 5.72
C LYS A 30 1.26 16.28 7.00
N VAL A 31 -0.06 16.44 6.89
CA VAL A 31 -0.93 16.65 8.07
C VAL A 31 -0.86 15.46 9.03
N ALA A 32 -0.82 14.23 8.53
CA ALA A 32 -0.68 13.04 9.37
C ALA A 32 0.67 13.01 10.09
N HIS A 33 1.76 13.35 9.39
CA HIS A 33 3.10 13.40 9.96
C HIS A 33 3.28 14.52 10.98
N ASP A 34 2.63 15.68 10.80
CA ASP A 34 2.62 16.80 11.76
C ASP A 34 2.06 16.36 13.13
N VAL A 35 1.10 15.44 13.14
CA VAL A 35 0.54 14.84 14.37
C VAL A 35 1.16 13.48 14.74
N LYS A 36 2.28 13.11 14.11
CA LYS A 36 3.04 11.86 14.35
C LYS A 36 2.21 10.58 14.08
N ILE A 37 1.32 10.63 13.11
CA ILE A 37 0.53 9.47 12.66
C ILE A 37 1.13 8.95 11.34
N PRO A 38 1.52 7.68 11.26
CA PRO A 38 1.96 7.07 10.01
C PRO A 38 0.78 6.83 9.07
N VAL A 39 1.08 6.87 7.77
CA VAL A 39 0.11 6.72 6.69
C VAL A 39 0.26 5.37 6.02
N THR A 40 -0.85 4.65 5.92
CA THR A 40 -0.98 3.43 5.12
C THR A 40 -1.79 3.70 3.86
N VAL A 41 -1.40 3.05 2.76
CA VAL A 41 -2.08 3.20 1.47
C VAL A 41 -2.51 1.84 0.92
N ASP A 42 -3.80 1.69 0.63
CA ASP A 42 -4.33 0.64 -0.24
C ASP A 42 -4.06 1.04 -1.69
N ASN A 43 -3.12 0.36 -2.33
CA ASN A 43 -2.79 0.61 -3.73
C ASN A 43 -3.45 -0.41 -4.68
N THR A 44 -4.50 -1.10 -4.24
CA THR A 44 -5.17 -2.16 -5.02
C THR A 44 -5.88 -1.62 -6.27
N SER A 45 -6.66 -0.53 -6.12
CA SER A 45 -7.45 0.05 -7.22
C SER A 45 -6.56 0.61 -8.34
N LEU A 46 -5.37 1.10 -7.99
CA LEU A 46 -4.33 1.51 -8.93
C LEU A 46 -3.49 0.31 -9.39
N ILE A 47 -4.17 -0.77 -9.80
CA ILE A 47 -3.60 -2.08 -10.10
C ILE A 47 -2.26 -1.94 -10.86
N ASN A 48 -1.17 -2.44 -10.23
CA ASN A 48 0.19 -2.64 -10.78
C ASN A 48 1.32 -1.58 -10.55
N LEU A 49 1.21 -0.60 -9.65
CA LEU A 49 2.25 0.46 -9.49
C LEU A 49 3.39 0.17 -8.51
N ILE A 50 3.46 -1.00 -7.89
CA ILE A 50 4.41 -1.26 -6.80
C ILE A 50 5.87 -1.48 -7.26
N LEU A 51 6.11 -1.67 -8.56
CA LEU A 51 7.45 -1.85 -9.08
C LEU A 51 7.81 -0.68 -9.99
N TYR A 52 8.89 0.00 -9.63
CA TYR A 52 9.55 1.03 -10.43
C TYR A 52 9.98 0.41 -11.78
N ILE A 53 9.08 0.44 -12.77
CA ILE A 53 9.41 0.14 -14.17
C ILE A 53 9.23 1.44 -14.96
N GLY A 54 10.10 2.41 -14.68
CA GLY A 54 10.25 3.64 -15.48
C GLY A 54 9.27 4.78 -15.16
N ARG A 55 9.18 5.73 -16.12
CA ARG A 55 8.59 7.07 -16.03
C ARG A 55 7.07 7.16 -15.77
N TYR A 56 6.36 6.06 -15.53
CA TYR A 56 4.91 6.01 -15.76
C TYR A 56 4.04 5.81 -14.49
N PHE A 57 4.64 5.72 -13.30
CA PHE A 57 3.94 5.23 -12.10
C PHE A 57 4.17 6.07 -10.84
N ILE A 58 3.12 6.23 -10.02
CA ILE A 58 3.17 6.90 -8.71
C ILE A 58 3.64 5.88 -7.67
N ASN A 59 4.77 6.16 -7.03
CA ASN A 59 5.24 5.42 -5.88
C ASN A 59 4.73 6.12 -4.60
N PRO A 60 3.71 5.61 -3.89
CA PRO A 60 3.14 6.34 -2.75
C PRO A 60 4.17 6.64 -1.65
N ILE A 61 5.23 5.82 -1.54
CA ILE A 61 6.32 6.02 -0.59
C ILE A 61 7.14 7.29 -0.90
N GLU A 62 7.23 7.69 -2.17
CA GLU A 62 7.86 8.95 -2.58
C GLU A 62 6.99 10.15 -2.20
N HIS A 63 5.68 9.97 -2.14
CA HIS A 63 4.70 11.02 -1.78
C HIS A 63 4.28 11.00 -0.29
N GLY A 64 5.06 10.33 0.56
CA GLY A 64 4.89 10.37 2.02
C GLY A 64 4.15 9.20 2.65
N ALA A 65 3.79 8.15 1.90
CA ALA A 65 3.29 6.92 2.50
C ALA A 65 4.38 6.22 3.33
N ASP A 66 3.99 5.70 4.49
CA ASP A 66 4.89 4.92 5.34
C ASP A 66 4.78 3.43 5.01
N ILE A 67 3.55 2.93 4.86
CA ILE A 67 3.25 1.54 4.50
C ILE A 67 2.35 1.51 3.27
N VAL A 68 2.68 0.67 2.30
CA VAL A 68 1.82 0.42 1.13
C VAL A 68 1.40 -1.04 1.14
N TYR A 69 0.12 -1.31 0.93
CA TYR A 69 -0.36 -2.67 0.73
C TYR A 69 -1.16 -2.76 -0.56
N ASN A 70 -1.17 -3.94 -1.17
CA ASN A 70 -1.81 -4.17 -2.44
C ASN A 70 -2.30 -5.62 -2.52
N ARG A 71 -3.52 -5.80 -3.03
CA ARG A 71 -4.07 -7.11 -3.38
C ARG A 71 -3.66 -7.44 -4.81
N LEU A 72 -2.80 -8.44 -4.94
CA LEU A 72 -2.21 -8.83 -6.22
C LEU A 72 -3.17 -9.78 -6.96
N TRP A 73 -3.67 -9.31 -8.11
CA TRP A 73 -4.52 -10.09 -9.04
C TRP A 73 -5.87 -10.50 -8.42
N ASN A 74 -6.76 -11.11 -9.21
CA ASN A 74 -8.07 -11.66 -8.80
C ASN A 74 -8.01 -12.83 -7.78
N ASN A 75 -6.92 -12.97 -7.02
CA ASN A 75 -6.65 -14.12 -6.18
C ASN A 75 -6.09 -13.64 -4.85
N ASN A 76 -6.87 -13.70 -3.75
CA ASN A 76 -6.57 -13.74 -2.31
C ASN A 76 -5.09 -13.65 -1.84
N ARG A 77 -4.28 -12.77 -2.42
CA ARG A 77 -2.85 -12.67 -2.26
C ARG A 77 -2.53 -11.20 -2.08
N GLY A 78 -1.83 -10.89 -1.00
CA GLY A 78 -1.46 -9.52 -0.66
C GLY A 78 0.05 -9.38 -0.63
N ILE A 79 0.52 -8.17 -0.94
CA ILE A 79 1.84 -7.71 -0.57
C ILE A 79 1.69 -6.49 0.35
N MET A 80 2.57 -6.41 1.34
CA MET A 80 2.73 -5.26 2.20
C MET A 80 4.20 -4.82 2.12
N ILE A 81 4.39 -3.52 1.93
CA ILE A 81 5.68 -2.89 1.73
C ILE A 81 5.82 -1.79 2.78
N ASP A 82 6.92 -1.83 3.49
CA ASP A 82 7.32 -0.83 4.46
C ASP A 82 8.36 0.08 3.81
N GLY A 83 8.07 1.38 3.79
CA GLY A 83 8.98 2.38 3.24
C GLY A 83 10.21 2.62 4.10
N GLY A 84 10.22 2.14 5.36
CA GLY A 84 11.36 2.29 6.27
C GLY A 84 11.61 3.73 6.71
N LYS A 85 10.57 4.58 6.70
CA LYS A 85 10.66 6.02 7.03
C LYS A 85 9.97 6.40 8.34
N SER A 86 8.97 5.64 8.77
CA SER A 86 8.15 5.98 9.95
C SER A 86 8.89 5.75 11.28
N PRO A 87 8.98 6.75 12.17
CA PRO A 87 9.52 6.58 13.51
C PRO A 87 8.48 5.90 14.43
N TRP A 88 8.57 4.57 14.55
CA TRP A 88 7.66 3.77 15.37
C TRP A 88 7.82 3.99 16.89
N ASN A 89 8.83 4.73 17.33
CA ASN A 89 9.05 5.10 18.73
C ASN A 89 8.47 6.47 19.13
N ASN A 90 7.56 7.03 18.34
CA ASN A 90 7.00 8.37 18.53
C ASN A 90 6.05 8.54 19.74
N GLY A 91 5.95 7.52 20.61
CA GLY A 91 5.05 7.47 21.77
C GLY A 91 3.64 6.95 21.47
N GLY A 92 3.25 6.89 20.19
CA GLY A 92 1.96 6.35 19.75
C GLY A 92 1.93 4.83 19.58
N PHE A 93 3.09 4.19 19.37
CA PHE A 93 3.18 2.76 19.02
C PHE A 93 4.01 1.94 20.03
N THR A 94 3.47 1.81 21.25
CA THR A 94 4.09 1.02 22.34
C THR A 94 4.38 -0.44 21.99
N ILE A 95 3.72 -1.00 20.98
CA ILE A 95 3.93 -2.38 20.53
C ILE A 95 5.32 -2.61 19.92
N PHE A 96 6.02 -1.54 19.54
CA PHE A 96 7.40 -1.59 19.03
C PHE A 96 8.43 -1.21 20.09
N THR A 97 8.05 -0.42 21.09
CA THR A 97 8.96 0.10 22.13
C THR A 97 8.88 -0.63 23.47
N ASN A 98 7.85 -1.46 23.68
CA ASN A 98 7.74 -2.28 24.89
C ASN A 98 8.22 -3.71 24.61
N PRO A 99 8.69 -4.44 25.65
CA PRO A 99 9.05 -5.84 25.53
C PRO A 99 7.87 -6.68 25.02
N SER A 100 8.09 -7.45 23.96
CA SER A 100 7.08 -8.37 23.44
C SER A 100 6.95 -9.63 24.28
N SER A 101 5.72 -9.95 24.70
CA SER A 101 5.40 -11.23 25.35
C SER A 101 5.63 -12.43 24.42
N ASP A 102 5.43 -12.24 23.13
CA ASP A 102 5.37 -13.31 22.13
C ASP A 102 6.77 -13.67 21.59
N TYR A 103 7.76 -12.84 21.90
CA TYR A 103 9.11 -12.92 21.36
C TYR A 103 10.18 -12.67 22.44
N HIS A 104 10.03 -13.33 23.59
CA HIS A 104 11.04 -13.38 24.66
C HIS A 104 11.47 -12.02 25.22
N GLY A 105 10.55 -11.05 25.32
CA GLY A 105 10.83 -9.71 25.83
C GLY A 105 11.57 -8.81 24.82
N LEU A 106 11.63 -9.22 23.55
CA LEU A 106 12.22 -8.42 22.48
C LEU A 106 11.54 -7.06 22.34
N ILE A 107 12.32 -6.00 22.30
CA ILE A 107 11.89 -4.65 21.93
C ILE A 107 12.25 -4.44 20.46
N TYR A 108 11.24 -4.38 19.59
CA TYR A 108 11.45 -4.35 18.13
C TYR A 108 12.17 -3.10 17.66
N TRP A 109 11.85 -1.95 18.24
CA TRP A 109 12.48 -0.69 17.86
C TRP A 109 13.99 -0.69 18.16
N ASP A 110 14.39 -1.23 19.31
CA ASP A 110 15.79 -1.24 19.74
C ASP A 110 16.69 -2.07 18.83
N ILE A 111 16.15 -3.14 18.24
CA ILE A 111 16.92 -4.04 17.35
C ILE A 111 16.77 -3.64 15.87
N PHE A 112 15.56 -3.32 15.43
CA PHE A 112 15.25 -3.19 14.00
C PHE A 112 15.02 -1.74 13.54
N GLY A 113 14.91 -0.78 14.46
CA GLY A 113 14.67 0.63 14.16
C GLY A 113 13.49 0.82 13.20
N TYR A 114 13.74 1.50 12.08
CA TYR A 114 12.73 1.75 11.05
C TYR A 114 12.12 0.48 10.43
N ASN A 115 12.81 -0.66 10.49
CA ASN A 115 12.31 -1.96 10.00
C ASN A 115 11.48 -2.72 11.05
N ALA A 116 11.20 -2.11 12.21
CA ALA A 116 10.45 -2.74 13.29
C ALA A 116 9.05 -3.21 12.85
N PHE A 117 8.37 -2.45 11.98
CA PHE A 117 7.04 -2.79 11.49
C PHE A 117 7.06 -4.08 10.64
N THR A 118 7.86 -4.12 9.57
CA THR A 118 7.97 -5.34 8.74
C THR A 118 8.42 -6.55 9.54
N THR A 119 9.39 -6.37 10.44
CA THR A 119 9.91 -7.48 11.22
C THR A 119 8.85 -8.04 12.14
N LYS A 120 8.17 -7.19 12.92
CA LYS A 120 7.08 -7.62 13.82
C LYS A 120 5.91 -8.23 13.06
N ALA A 121 5.54 -7.66 11.91
CA ALA A 121 4.49 -8.21 11.06
C ALA A 121 4.82 -9.64 10.60
N ARG A 122 6.09 -9.95 10.31
CA ARG A 122 6.54 -11.29 9.92
C ARG A 122 6.73 -12.24 11.10
N SER A 123 7.35 -11.78 12.19
CA SER A 123 7.76 -12.65 13.31
C SER A 123 6.63 -12.98 14.27
N GLU A 124 5.68 -12.05 14.45
CA GLU A 124 4.56 -12.22 15.37
C GLU A 124 3.24 -12.35 14.63
N ILE A 125 2.85 -11.33 13.84
CA ILE A 125 1.50 -11.30 13.26
C ILE A 125 1.31 -12.45 12.28
N MET A 126 2.23 -12.65 11.34
CA MET A 126 2.16 -13.74 10.38
C MET A 126 2.26 -15.12 11.05
N ARG A 127 3.09 -15.24 12.09
CA ARG A 127 3.25 -16.47 12.86
C ARG A 127 1.97 -16.85 13.63
N ASN A 128 1.32 -15.87 14.25
CA ASN A 128 0.18 -16.09 15.14
C ASN A 128 -1.13 -16.23 14.36
N VAL A 129 -1.33 -15.43 13.31
CA VAL A 129 -2.57 -15.43 12.49
C VAL A 129 -2.50 -16.43 11.33
N GLY A 130 -1.28 -16.76 10.86
CA GLY A 130 -1.07 -17.73 9.78
C GLY A 130 -1.47 -17.31 8.35
N PRO A 131 -1.47 -16.02 7.91
CA PRO A 131 -1.73 -15.64 6.53
C PRO A 131 -0.53 -15.96 5.60
N CYS A 132 -0.06 -17.22 5.61
CA CYS A 132 1.09 -17.66 4.86
C CYS A 132 0.72 -17.87 3.38
N GLN A 133 1.48 -17.22 2.48
CA GLN A 133 1.36 -17.46 1.05
C GLN A 133 1.85 -18.88 0.71
N ASN A 134 1.09 -19.59 -0.14
CA ASN A 134 1.51 -20.91 -0.59
C ASN A 134 2.60 -20.79 -1.70
N PRO A 135 3.59 -21.71 -1.75
CA PRO A 135 4.72 -21.59 -2.68
C PRO A 135 4.32 -21.54 -4.16
N PHE A 136 3.31 -22.30 -4.56
CA PHE A 136 2.79 -22.29 -5.92
C PHE A 136 2.15 -20.94 -6.29
N GLY A 137 1.44 -20.34 -5.33
CA GLY A 137 0.88 -19.00 -5.44
C GLY A 137 1.96 -17.94 -5.61
N SER A 138 3.06 -18.04 -4.85
CA SER A 138 4.24 -17.18 -5.04
C SER A 138 4.86 -17.36 -6.42
N PHE A 139 5.00 -18.60 -6.91
CA PHE A 139 5.51 -18.87 -8.25
C PHE A 139 4.65 -18.21 -9.33
N LEU A 140 3.32 -18.37 -9.26
CA LEU A 140 2.40 -17.72 -10.20
C LEU A 140 2.45 -16.19 -10.13
N LEU A 141 2.67 -15.62 -8.94
CA LEU A 141 2.85 -14.17 -8.81
C LEU A 141 4.12 -13.69 -9.51
N ILE A 142 5.24 -14.42 -9.34
CA ILE A 142 6.51 -14.09 -10.01
C ILE A 142 6.33 -14.14 -11.53
N GLN A 143 5.68 -15.19 -12.05
CA GLN A 143 5.36 -15.29 -13.47
C GLN A 143 4.49 -14.12 -13.97
N GLY A 144 3.54 -13.67 -13.14
CA GLY A 144 2.79 -12.45 -13.43
C GLY A 144 3.68 -11.21 -13.49
N PHE A 145 4.62 -11.07 -12.54
CA PHE A 145 5.50 -9.90 -12.46
C PHE A 145 6.42 -9.74 -13.68
N GLU A 146 6.87 -10.83 -14.28
CA GLU A 146 7.74 -10.80 -15.48
C GLU A 146 7.09 -10.05 -16.66
N ALA A 147 5.77 -10.15 -16.82
CA ALA A 147 5.02 -9.46 -17.87
C ALA A 147 4.22 -8.24 -17.34
N LEU A 148 4.52 -7.77 -16.12
CA LEU A 148 3.76 -6.69 -15.49
C LEU A 148 3.77 -5.42 -16.35
N SER A 149 4.95 -4.98 -16.78
CA SER A 149 5.14 -3.74 -17.54
C SER A 149 4.28 -3.66 -18.80
N LEU A 150 4.20 -4.77 -19.55
CA LEU A 150 3.36 -4.87 -20.74
C LEU A 150 1.88 -4.77 -20.39
N ARG A 151 1.44 -5.46 -19.32
CA ARG A 151 0.04 -5.38 -18.87
C ARG A 151 -0.31 -3.96 -18.44
N VAL A 152 0.60 -3.24 -17.78
CA VAL A 152 0.34 -1.86 -17.39
C VAL A 152 0.33 -0.93 -18.60
N HIS A 153 1.21 -1.14 -19.57
CA HIS A 153 1.17 -0.39 -20.83
C HIS A 153 -0.18 -0.55 -21.54
N THR A 154 -0.73 -1.78 -21.59
CA THR A 154 -2.08 -2.02 -22.11
C THR A 154 -3.16 -1.24 -21.34
N VAL A 155 -3.08 -1.22 -20.00
CA VAL A 155 -4.04 -0.46 -19.17
C VAL A 155 -3.96 1.05 -19.45
N TYR A 156 -2.75 1.58 -19.67
CA TYR A 156 -2.57 2.98 -20.04
C TYR A 156 -3.21 3.30 -21.39
N THR A 157 -2.96 2.49 -22.42
CA THR A 157 -3.61 2.66 -23.73
C THR A 157 -5.13 2.53 -23.64
N GLN A 158 -5.64 1.65 -22.78
CA GLN A 158 -7.07 1.56 -22.52
C GLN A 158 -7.63 2.84 -21.89
N ALA A 159 -6.90 3.48 -20.98
CA ALA A 159 -7.31 4.76 -20.41
C ALA A 159 -7.36 5.88 -21.48
N GLU A 160 -6.39 5.92 -22.40
CA GLU A 160 -6.41 6.84 -23.54
C GLU A 160 -7.64 6.62 -24.44
N ASN A 161 -7.97 5.36 -24.74
CA ASN A 161 -9.17 5.02 -25.50
C ASN A 161 -10.46 5.39 -24.77
N VAL A 162 -10.51 5.23 -23.45
CA VAL A 162 -11.67 5.63 -22.63
C VAL A 162 -11.83 7.16 -22.66
N LEU A 163 -10.74 7.92 -22.59
CA LEU A 163 -10.79 9.38 -22.71
C LEU A 163 -11.26 9.83 -24.10
N GLU A 164 -10.84 9.13 -25.16
CA GLU A 164 -11.37 9.38 -26.51
C GLU A 164 -12.86 9.06 -26.60
N LEU A 165 -13.28 7.96 -25.99
CA LEU A 165 -14.68 7.54 -25.94
C LEU A 165 -15.54 8.52 -25.13
N GLU A 166 -15.03 9.03 -24.01
CA GLU A 166 -15.67 10.08 -23.20
C GLU A 166 -15.93 11.33 -24.04
N LYS A 167 -14.91 11.85 -24.74
CA LYS A 167 -15.05 12.99 -25.65
C LYS A 167 -16.05 12.72 -26.78
N TRP A 168 -16.07 11.49 -27.29
CA TRP A 168 -17.03 11.08 -28.30
C TRP A 168 -18.45 11.07 -27.74
N PHE A 169 -18.67 10.56 -26.51
CA PHE A 169 -19.96 10.62 -25.83
C PHE A 169 -20.40 12.06 -25.52
N GLU A 170 -19.51 12.93 -25.05
CA GLU A 170 -19.80 14.35 -24.80
C GLU A 170 -20.22 15.11 -26.08
N SER A 171 -19.77 14.65 -27.25
CA SER A 171 -20.13 15.26 -28.54
C SER A 171 -21.54 14.90 -29.04
N ARG A 172 -22.25 14.01 -28.33
CA ARG A 172 -23.54 13.48 -28.75
C ARG A 172 -24.69 14.09 -27.94
N ASP A 173 -25.64 14.69 -28.63
CA ASP A 173 -26.84 15.29 -28.00
C ASP A 173 -27.82 14.25 -27.40
N ASP A 174 -27.63 12.96 -27.68
CA ASP A 174 -28.49 11.86 -27.19
C ASP A 174 -27.93 11.13 -25.96
N VAL A 175 -26.80 11.60 -25.42
CA VAL A 175 -26.18 11.10 -24.18
C VAL A 175 -26.19 12.24 -23.15
N LEU A 176 -26.80 11.98 -21.98
CA LEU A 176 -26.94 12.93 -20.87
C LEU A 176 -25.63 13.12 -20.09
#